data_AF-A0A3D4JC96-F1
#
_entry.id   AF-A0A3D4JC96-F1
#
_cell.length_a   1.000
_cell.length_b   1.000
_cell.length_c   1.000
_cell.angle_alpha   90.00
_cell.angle_beta   90.00
_cell.angle_gamma   90.00
#
_symmetry.space_group_name_H-M   'P 1'
#
loop_
_entity.id
_entity.type
_entity.pdbx_description
1 polymer ?
#
loop_
_entity_poly.entity_id
_entity_poly.type
_entity_poly.pdbx_seq_one_letter_code
_entity_poly.pdbx_strand_id
1 'polypeptide(L)'
;MFAFQNAVDLGVDVLEMDLHITKDNVLVLIHDETIDRTTNGSGEVELMTLEEIKTYDAGYDWSRDEGATFPFRGQGITISTLEEVFTAFPDKH
;
A
#
# COMPACT_ATOMS: atom_id res chain seq x y z
N MET A 1 1.51 -3.48 -4.04
CA MET A 1 2.01 -4.53 -4.93
C MET A 1 3.51 -4.76 -4.80
N PHE A 2 4.35 -3.71 -4.83
CA PHE A 2 5.81 -3.83 -4.78
C PHE A 2 6.33 -4.74 -3.64
N ALA A 3 5.91 -4.50 -2.40
CA ALA A 3 6.32 -5.32 -1.25
C ALA A 3 5.86 -6.79 -1.35
N PHE A 4 4.61 -7.02 -1.78
CA PHE A 4 4.07 -8.36 -1.95
C PHE A 4 4.79 -9.17 -3.02
N GLN A 5 5.12 -8.55 -4.17
CA GLN A 5 5.90 -9.22 -5.21
C GLN A 5 7.26 -9.67 -4.67
N ASN A 6 7.98 -8.79 -3.95
CA ASN A 6 9.26 -9.15 -3.35
C ASN A 6 9.12 -10.29 -2.34
N ALA A 7 8.06 -10.32 -1.53
CA ALA A 7 7.80 -11.39 -0.58
C ALA A 7 7.53 -12.72 -1.29
N VAL A 8 6.72 -12.72 -2.35
CA VAL A 8 6.45 -13.90 -3.17
C VAL A 8 7.72 -14.42 -3.84
N ASP A 9 8.58 -13.55 -4.35
CA ASP A 9 9.87 -13.90 -4.94
C ASP A 9 10.83 -14.53 -3.92
N LEU A 10 10.69 -14.18 -2.64
CA LEU A 10 11.41 -14.81 -1.52
C LEU A 10 10.83 -16.18 -1.10
N GLY A 11 9.72 -16.60 -1.71
CA GLY A 11 9.12 -17.91 -1.50
C GLY A 11 8.27 -18.04 -0.24
N VAL A 12 7.70 -16.93 0.26
CA VAL A 12 6.81 -16.98 1.43
C VAL A 12 5.54 -17.77 1.16
N ASP A 13 5.03 -18.44 2.18
CA ASP A 13 3.80 -19.23 2.09
C ASP A 13 2.53 -18.38 2.23
N VAL A 14 2.56 -17.36 3.09
CA VAL A 14 1.40 -16.51 3.45
C VAL A 14 1.78 -15.04 3.31
N LEU A 15 0.81 -14.23 2.84
CA LEU A 15 0.92 -12.77 2.80
C LEU A 15 0.04 -12.17 3.90
N GLU A 16 0.67 -11.51 4.87
CA GLU A 16 -0.04 -10.75 5.90
C GLU A 16 -0.39 -9.35 5.37
N MET A 17 -1.60 -8.88 5.70
CA MET A 17 -2.10 -7.59 5.25
C MET A 17 -3.12 -7.02 6.23
N ASP A 18 -2.99 -5.73 6.51
CA ASP A 18 -4.01 -4.92 7.15
C ASP A 18 -4.90 -4.25 6.10
N LEU A 19 -6.20 -4.12 6.41
CA LEU A 19 -7.21 -3.60 5.50
C LEU A 19 -7.97 -2.44 6.14
N HIS A 20 -8.23 -1.43 5.32
CA HIS A 20 -9.24 -0.39 5.57
C HIS A 20 -10.19 -0.29 4.37
N ILE A 21 -11.33 0.35 4.57
CA ILE A 21 -12.34 0.56 3.53
C ILE A 21 -12.39 2.03 3.12
N THR A 22 -12.41 2.29 1.83
CA THR A 22 -12.55 3.63 1.26
C THR A 22 -13.99 4.13 1.31
N LYS A 23 -14.18 5.42 1.08
CA LYS A 23 -15.50 6.08 0.99
C LYS A 23 -16.44 5.44 -0.05
N ASP A 24 -15.88 4.92 -1.13
CA ASP A 24 -16.57 4.24 -2.22
C ASP A 24 -16.62 2.70 -2.04
N ASN A 25 -16.38 2.21 -0.82
CA ASN A 25 -16.49 0.81 -0.38
C ASN A 25 -15.47 -0.15 -1.00
N VAL A 26 -14.25 0.30 -1.26
CA VAL A 26 -13.16 -0.54 -1.75
C VAL A 26 -12.23 -0.90 -0.59
N LEU A 27 -11.87 -2.19 -0.47
CA LEU A 27 -10.87 -2.63 0.50
C LEU A 27 -9.45 -2.33 0.00
N VAL A 28 -8.70 -1.55 0.78
CA VAL A 28 -7.34 -1.13 0.49
C VAL A 28 -6.37 -1.61 1.57
N LEU A 29 -5.13 -1.88 1.17
CA LEU A 29 -4.08 -2.42 2.02
C LEU A 29 -3.25 -1.29 2.62
N ILE A 30 -3.52 -0.99 3.89
CA ILE A 30 -2.82 0.00 4.69
C ILE A 30 -3.04 -0.35 6.17
N HIS A 31 -2.03 -0.14 7.00
CA HIS A 31 -2.12 -0.46 8.43
C HIS A 31 -2.86 0.62 9.22
N ASP A 32 -2.47 1.87 9.02
CA ASP A 32 -3.05 3.00 9.75
C ASP A 32 -4.41 3.40 9.15
N GLU A 33 -5.27 4.02 9.96
CA GLU A 33 -6.54 4.60 9.51
C GLU A 33 -6.36 5.82 8.59
N THR A 34 -5.16 6.41 8.59
CA THR A 34 -4.78 7.55 7.76
C THR A 34 -3.63 7.22 6.80
N ILE A 35 -3.47 8.03 5.75
CA ILE A 35 -2.38 7.88 4.78
C ILE A 35 -1.08 8.60 5.20
N ASP A 36 -1.11 9.35 6.29
CA ASP A 36 -0.11 10.36 6.67
C ASP A 36 1.30 9.80 6.87
N ARG A 37 1.44 8.63 7.48
CA ARG A 37 2.75 8.08 7.86
C ARG A 37 3.52 7.47 6.68
N THR A 38 2.80 7.02 5.65
CA THR A 38 3.39 6.16 4.59
C THR A 38 3.31 6.79 3.22
N THR A 39 2.67 7.95 3.08
CA THR A 39 2.46 8.62 1.81
C THR A 39 2.86 10.08 1.83
N ASN A 40 2.83 10.74 0.68
CA ASN A 40 2.95 12.19 0.57
C ASN A 40 1.63 12.96 0.80
N GLY A 41 0.59 12.29 1.30
CA GLY A 41 -0.72 12.85 1.57
C GLY A 41 -1.04 12.94 3.06
N SER A 42 -2.25 13.41 3.37
CA SER A 42 -2.81 13.36 4.72
C SER A 42 -4.32 13.20 4.65
N GLY A 43 -4.89 12.45 5.59
CA GLY A 43 -6.33 12.22 5.70
C GLY A 43 -6.70 10.77 6.05
N GLU A 44 -7.94 10.60 6.51
CA GLU A 44 -8.53 9.30 6.85
C GLU A 44 -8.96 8.54 5.60
N VAL A 45 -8.61 7.25 5.52
CA VAL A 45 -8.91 6.38 4.39
C VAL A 45 -10.42 6.30 4.11
N GLU A 46 -11.23 6.23 5.16
CA GLU A 46 -12.69 6.11 5.05
C GLU A 46 -13.38 7.34 4.43
N LEU A 47 -12.68 8.49 4.39
CA LEU A 47 -13.19 9.73 3.81
C LEU A 47 -12.75 9.95 2.35
N MET A 48 -11.91 9.06 1.81
CA MET A 48 -11.31 9.18 0.48
C MET A 48 -11.84 8.08 -0.45
N THR A 49 -12.01 8.40 -1.73
CA THR A 49 -12.30 7.41 -2.78
C THR A 49 -11.05 6.64 -3.17
N LEU A 50 -11.21 5.47 -3.80
CA LEU A 50 -10.07 4.72 -4.33
C LEU A 50 -9.27 5.57 -5.34
N GLU A 51 -9.95 6.32 -6.20
CA GLU A 51 -9.29 7.17 -7.21
C GLU A 51 -8.37 8.19 -6.55
N GLU A 52 -8.83 8.86 -5.48
CA GLU A 52 -8.02 9.80 -4.71
C GLU A 52 -6.82 9.09 -4.05
N ILE A 53 -7.05 7.96 -3.38
CA ILE A 53 -6.00 7.18 -2.71
C ILE A 53 -4.90 6.75 -3.68
N LYS A 54 -5.27 6.37 -4.91
CA LYS A 54 -4.33 5.94 -5.95
C LYS A 54 -3.42 7.06 -6.47
N THR A 55 -3.69 8.32 -6.14
CA THR A 55 -2.83 9.44 -6.52
C THR A 55 -1.61 9.62 -5.60
N TYR A 56 -1.61 9.00 -4.43
CA TYR A 56 -0.55 9.16 -3.43
C TYR A 56 0.57 8.12 -3.58
N ASP A 57 1.79 8.57 -3.31
CA ASP A 57 3.01 7.75 -3.37
C ASP A 57 3.20 7.01 -2.05
N ALA A 58 2.90 5.71 -2.02
CA ALA A 58 3.03 4.86 -0.84
C ALA A 58 4.48 4.43 -0.54
N GLY A 59 5.44 4.83 -1.37
CA GLY A 59 6.87 4.71 -1.10
C GLY A 59 7.47 5.97 -0.47
N TYR A 60 6.66 7.02 -0.25
CA TYR A 60 7.20 8.36 -0.02
C TYR A 60 8.02 8.48 1.24
N ASP A 61 7.54 7.98 2.38
CA ASP A 61 8.26 8.12 3.66
C ASP A 61 9.04 6.87 4.07
N TRP A 62 9.20 5.90 3.15
CA TRP A 62 10.04 4.75 3.43
C TRP A 62 11.53 5.15 3.40
N SER A 63 12.22 4.89 4.51
CA SER A 63 13.65 5.08 4.66
C SER A 63 14.26 3.96 5.51
N ARG A 64 15.49 3.57 5.18
CA ARG A 64 16.29 2.59 5.94
C ARG A 64 17.40 3.25 6.76
N ASP A 65 17.65 4.52 6.54
CA ASP A 65 18.78 5.29 7.07
C ASP A 65 18.28 6.54 7.81
N GLU A 66 17.21 6.37 8.59
CA GLU A 66 16.63 7.41 9.46
C GLU A 66 16.28 8.72 8.73
N GLY A 67 15.80 8.61 7.49
CA GLY A 67 15.37 9.74 6.67
C GLY A 67 16.48 10.42 5.90
N ALA A 68 17.71 9.88 5.88
CA ALA A 68 18.78 10.41 5.03
C ALA A 68 18.49 10.17 3.54
N THR A 69 17.86 9.03 3.19
CA THR A 69 17.40 8.73 1.83
C THR A 69 16.01 8.10 1.81
N PHE A 70 15.33 8.28 0.67
CA PHE A 70 13.99 7.76 0.40
C PHE A 70 13.96 7.08 -0.97
N PRO A 71 14.51 5.86 -1.09
CA PRO A 71 14.78 5.24 -2.38
C PRO A 71 13.52 4.92 -3.20
N PHE A 72 12.36 4.82 -2.56
CA PHE A 72 11.10 4.44 -3.21
C PHE A 72 10.23 5.62 -3.65
N ARG A 73 10.61 6.86 -3.32
CA ARG A 73 9.93 8.07 -3.80
C ARG A 73 9.87 8.10 -5.33
N GLY A 74 8.70 8.41 -5.87
CA GLY A 74 8.48 8.64 -7.30
C GLY A 74 8.55 7.38 -8.17
N GLN A 75 8.54 6.18 -7.58
CA GLN A 75 8.57 4.92 -8.35
C GLN A 75 7.18 4.46 -8.83
N GLY A 76 6.14 5.25 -8.61
CA GLY A 76 4.75 4.87 -8.94
C GLY A 76 4.18 3.80 -8.03
N ILE A 77 4.73 3.64 -6.82
CA ILE A 77 4.22 2.73 -5.80
C ILE A 77 3.01 3.39 -5.14
N THR A 78 1.86 2.72 -5.18
CA THR A 78 0.60 3.21 -4.62
C THR A 78 0.01 2.20 -3.66
N ILE A 79 -0.93 2.66 -2.82
CA ILE A 79 -1.75 1.80 -1.96
C ILE A 79 -2.52 0.81 -2.86
N SER A 80 -2.47 -0.48 -2.52
CA SER A 80 -3.08 -1.54 -3.33
C SER A 80 -4.46 -1.92 -2.80
N THR A 81 -5.33 -2.42 -3.67
CA THR A 81 -6.61 -3.02 -3.25
C THR A 81 -6.43 -4.50 -2.93
N LEU A 82 -7.35 -5.05 -2.14
CA LEU A 82 -7.39 -6.49 -1.89
C LEU A 82 -7.57 -7.29 -3.20
N GLU A 83 -8.42 -6.77 -4.09
CA GLU A 83 -8.67 -7.38 -5.40
C GLU A 83 -7.41 -7.44 -6.27
N GLU A 84 -6.59 -6.38 -6.28
CA GLU A 84 -5.32 -6.36 -7.03
C GLU A 84 -4.36 -7.44 -6.53
N VAL A 85 -4.29 -7.66 -5.21
CA VAL A 85 -3.43 -8.67 -4.60
C VAL A 85 -3.90 -10.08 -4.98
N PHE A 86 -5.19 -10.38 -4.85
CA PHE A 86 -5.72 -11.69 -5.23
C PHE A 86 -5.65 -11.95 -6.74
N THR A 87 -5.80 -10.91 -7.56
CA THR A 87 -5.64 -11.04 -9.02
C THR A 87 -4.20 -11.38 -9.39
N ALA A 88 -3.22 -10.76 -8.71
CA ALA A 88 -1.81 -11.01 -9.00
C ALA A 88 -1.28 -12.31 -8.40
N PHE A 89 -1.82 -12.75 -7.26
CA PHE A 89 -1.35 -13.92 -6.51
C PHE A 89 -2.53 -14.84 -6.15
N PRO A 90 -3.16 -15.52 -7.14
CA PRO A 90 -4.37 -16.30 -6.92
C PRO A 90 -4.18 -17.50 -5.97
N ASP A 91 -2.95 -18.01 -5.86
CA ASP A 91 -2.60 -19.20 -5.06
C ASP A 91 -2.00 -18.86 -3.68
N LYS A 92 -1.99 -17.57 -3.30
CA LYS A 92 -1.50 -17.12 -2.00
C LYS A 92 -2.69 -16.74 -1.12
N HIS A 93 -2.77 -17.37 0.05
CA HIS A 93 -3.83 -17.19 1.05
C HIS A 93 -3.23 -16.83 2.40
#